data_AF-A0A6I3HI82-F1
#
_entry.id   AF-A0A6I3HI82-F1
#
_cell.length_a   1.000
_cell.length_b   1.000
_cell.length_c   1.000
_cell.angle_alpha   90.00
_cell.angle_beta   90.00
_cell.angle_gamma   90.00
#
_symmetry.space_group_name_H-M   'P 1'
#
loop_
_entity.id
_entity.type
_entity.pdbx_description
1 polymer ?
#
loop_
_entity_poly.entity_id
_entity_poly.type
_entity_poly.pdbx_seq_one_letter_code
_entity_poly.pdbx_strand_id
1 'polypeptide(L)' 'LSSTAYGSIFYIATGFHGLHVTGGLIAFLIVIVRVSKARRFTSGQATTAIVVSYYWHFVDVVWIALFSAIYLIK' A
#
# COMPACT_ATOMS: atom_id res chain seq x y z
N LEU A 1 -4.20 13.50 -27.26
CA LEU A 1 -4.12 12.33 -26.36
C LEU A 1 -4.45 12.67 -24.89
N SER A 2 -4.85 13.90 -24.60
CA SER A 2 -5.23 14.39 -23.27
C SER A 2 -6.69 14.86 -23.29
N SER A 3 -7.35 14.79 -22.13
CA SER A 3 -8.56 15.55 -21.78
C SER A 3 -9.92 14.85 -21.91
N THR A 4 -10.08 13.67 -21.33
CA THR A 4 -11.38 13.30 -20.74
C THR A 4 -11.21 13.31 -19.22
N ALA A 5 -12.12 13.95 -18.47
CA ALA A 5 -12.05 14.05 -17.01
C ALA A 5 -11.81 12.69 -16.33
N TYR A 6 -12.37 11.63 -16.91
CA TYR A 6 -12.16 10.24 -16.52
C TYR A 6 -10.69 9.81 -16.54
N GLY A 7 -9.96 10.11 -17.62
CA GLY A 7 -8.54 9.75 -17.74
C GLY A 7 -7.66 10.48 -16.70
N SER A 8 -7.95 11.76 -16.43
CA SER A 8 -7.23 12.53 -15.40
C SER A 8 -7.43 11.94 -14.01
N ILE A 9 -8.68 11.64 -13.63
CA ILE A 9 -9.01 11.03 -12.34
C ILE A 9 -8.38 9.64 -12.22
N PHE A 10 -8.41 8.84 -13.28
CA PHE A 10 -7.79 7.52 -13.33
C PHE A 10 -6.28 7.58 -13.04
N TYR A 11 -5.53 8.43 -13.74
CA TYR A 11 -4.08 8.52 -13.57
C TYR A 11 -3.69 9.10 -12.21
N ILE A 12 -4.43 10.09 -11.69
CA ILE A 12 -4.16 10.66 -10.36
C ILE A 12 -4.45 9.62 -9.27
N ALA A 13 -5.62 8.97 -9.31
CA ALA A 13 -6.02 7.99 -8.30
C ALA A 13 -5.08 6.77 -8.30
N THR A 14 -4.81 6.20 -9.48
CA THR A 14 -3.92 5.04 -9.63
C THR A 14 -2.46 5.41 -9.31
N GLY A 15 -2.01 6.60 -9.73
CA GLY A 15 -0.65 7.09 -9.45
C GLY A 15 -0.42 7.32 -7.96
N PHE A 16 -1.35 7.99 -7.27
CA PHE A 16 -1.28 8.19 -5.82
C PHE A 16 -1.30 6.86 -5.06
N HIS A 17 -2.14 5.92 -5.49
CA HIS A 17 -2.17 4.58 -4.92
C HIS A 17 -0.85 3.83 -5.13
N GLY A 18 -0.27 3.88 -6.34
CA GLY A 18 1.03 3.26 -6.62
C GLY A 18 2.18 3.84 -5.76
N LEU A 19 2.14 5.13 -5.45
CA LEU A 19 3.08 5.74 -4.50
C LEU A 19 2.90 5.18 -3.08
N HIS A 20 1.67 4.97 -2.62
CA HIS A 20 1.39 4.37 -1.31
C HIS A 20 1.84 2.90 -1.23
N VAL A 21 1.59 2.12 -2.29
CA VAL A 21 2.11 0.75 -2.42
C VAL A 21 3.63 0.76 -2.34
N THR A 22 4.30 1.61 -3.10
CA THR A 22 5.77 1.66 -3.08
C THR A 22 6.31 2.01 -1.70
N GLY A 23 5.73 3.01 -1.04
CA GLY A 23 6.11 3.42 0.32
C GLY A 23 5.88 2.32 1.36
N GLY A 24 4.72 1.66 1.33
CA GLY A 24 4.42 0.56 2.24
C GLY A 24 5.27 -0.69 1.99
N LEU A 25 5.62 -0.99 0.73
CA LEU A 25 6.50 -2.11 0.40
C LEU A 25 7.88 -1.90 1.00
N ILE A 26 8.41 -0.68 0.90
CA ILE A 26 9.69 -0.31 1.52
C ILE A 26 9.61 -0.50 3.04
N ALA A 27 8.55 0.02 3.69
CA ALA A 27 8.35 -0.15 5.13
C ALA A 27 8.22 -1.64 5.53
N PHE A 28 7.51 -2.43 4.73
CA PHE A 28 7.34 -3.87 4.94
C PHE A 28 8.67 -4.63 4.83
N LEU A 29 9.47 -4.33 3.80
CA LEU A 29 10.82 -4.90 3.63
C LEU A 29 11.75 -4.51 4.80
N ILE A 30 11.70 -3.26 5.26
CA ILE A 30 12.47 -2.80 6.42
C ILE A 30 12.09 -3.60 7.67
N VAL A 31 10.79 -3.79 7.93
CA VAL A 31 10.30 -4.58 9.06
C VAL A 31 10.76 -6.03 8.95
N ILE A 32 10.63 -6.67 7.79
CA ILE A 32 11.10 -8.04 7.57
C ILE A 32 12.59 -8.15 7.84
N VAL A 33 13.41 -7.28 7.27
CA VAL A 33 14.87 -7.31 7.50
C VAL A 33 15.20 -7.09 8.97
N ARG A 34 14.51 -6.17 9.64
CA ARG A 34 14.72 -5.84 11.06
C ARG A 34 14.31 -6.97 11.99
N VAL A 35 13.23 -7.69 11.67
CA VAL A 35 12.77 -8.86 12.41
C VAL A 35 13.69 -10.07 12.17
N SER A 36 14.07 -10.34 10.92
CA SER A 36 14.98 -11.44 10.57
C SER A 36 16.37 -11.31 11.18
N LYS A 37 16.86 -10.07 11.37
CA LYS A 37 18.13 -9.80 12.07
C LYS A 37 17.99 -9.74 13.60
N ALA A 38 16.77 -9.71 14.13
CA ALA A 38 16.54 -9.65 15.56
C ALA A 38 16.72 -11.03 16.20
N ARG A 39 17.69 -11.16 17.11
CA ARG A 39 17.87 -12.40 17.90
C ARG A 39 16.77 -12.63 18.95
N ARG A 40 16.08 -11.55 19.37
CA ARG A 40 14.94 -11.57 20.29
C ARG A 40 13.84 -10.67 19.75
N PHE A 41 12.65 -11.21 19.57
CA PHE A 41 11.45 -10.43 19.34
C PHE A 41 11.18 -9.57 20.57
N THR A 42 11.42 -8.27 20.43
CA THR A 42 11.04 -7.28 21.46
C THR A 42 9.64 -6.76 21.16
N SER A 43 8.87 -6.42 22.20
CA SER A 43 7.49 -5.93 22.03
C SER A 43 7.39 -4.73 21.08
N GLY A 44 8.42 -3.88 21.03
CA GLY A 44 8.49 -2.78 20.07
C GLY A 44 8.53 -3.22 18.60
N GLN A 45 9.24 -4.31 18.28
CA GLN A 45 9.27 -4.87 16.92
C GLN A 45 7.94 -5.52 16.54
N ALA A 46 7.27 -6.17 17.51
CA ALA A 46 5.93 -6.70 17.30
C ALA A 46 4.93 -5.56 16.99
N THR A 47 4.96 -4.46 17.74
CA THR A 47 4.13 -3.28 17.46
C THR A 47 4.42 -2.71 16.07
N THR A 48 5.69 -2.54 15.68
CA THR A 48 6.03 -2.04 14.34
C THR A 48 5.52 -2.98 13.24
N ALA A 49 5.65 -4.29 13.43
CA ALA A 49 5.17 -5.27 12.46
C ALA A 49 3.64 -5.26 12.34
N ILE A 50 2.92 -5.13 13.46
CA ILE A 50 1.46 -5.02 13.48
C ILE A 50 1.00 -3.76 12.74
N VAL A 51 1.60 -2.59 13.04
CA VAL A 51 1.24 -1.33 12.40
C VAL A 51 1.50 -1.37 10.89
N VAL A 52 2.65 -1.90 10.47
CA VAL A 52 2.97 -2.03 9.04
C VAL A 52 2.06 -3.05 8.35
N SER A 53 1.66 -4.13 9.02
CA SER A 53 0.65 -5.06 8.50
C SER A 53 -0.70 -4.36 8.30
N TYR A 54 -1.16 -3.55 9.25
CA TYR A 54 -2.39 -2.76 9.08
C TYR A 54 -2.29 -1.76 7.93
N TYR A 55 -1.14 -1.10 7.75
CA TYR A 55 -0.92 -0.22 6.60
C TYR A 55 -1.03 -0.99 5.28
N TRP A 56 -0.47 -2.20 5.23
CA TRP A 56 -0.52 -3.05 4.04
C TRP A 56 -1.94 -3.50 3.69
N HIS A 57 -2.73 -3.89 4.68
CA HIS A 57 -4.14 -4.19 4.47
C HIS A 57 -4.96 -2.98 4.03
N PHE A 58 -4.68 -1.79 4.57
CA PHE A 58 -5.33 -0.56 4.10
C PHE A 58 -5.06 -0.30 2.61
N VAL A 59 -3.80 -0.44 2.19
CA VAL A 59 -3.42 -0.29 0.79
C VAL A 59 -4.16 -1.31 -0.09
N ASP A 60 -4.20 -2.59 0.31
CA ASP A 60 -4.91 -3.63 -0.45
C ASP A 60 -6.42 -3.34 -0.61
N VAL A 61 -7.09 -2.90 0.45
CA VAL A 61 -8.52 -2.53 0.39
C VAL A 61 -8.76 -1.35 -0.57
N VAL A 62 -7.91 -0.32 -0.53
CA VAL A 62 -8.00 0.82 -1.47
C VAL A 62 -7.79 0.35 -2.91
N TRP A 63 -6.89 -0.61 -3.13
CA TRP A 63 -6.67 -1.18 -4.46
C TRP A 63 -7.91 -1.92 -4.98
N ILE A 64 -8.52 -2.77 -4.15
CA ILE A 64 -9.73 -3.51 -4.52
C ILE A 64 -10.88 -2.53 -4.84
N ALA A 65 -11.02 -1.45 -4.07
CA ALA A 65 -12.03 -0.42 -4.32
C ALA A 65 -11.77 0.32 -5.65
N LEU A 66 -10.53 0.74 -5.91
CA LEU A 66 -10.14 1.39 -7.18
C LEU A 66 -10.33 0.44 -8.37
N PHE A 67 -9.86 -0.80 -8.26
CA PHE A 67 -10.01 -1.81 -9.30
C PHE A 67 -11.48 -2.07 -9.61
N SER A 68 -12.32 -2.21 -8.58
CA SER A 68 -13.76 -2.38 -8.75
C SER A 68 -14.39 -1.15 -9.44
N ALA A 69 -14.09 0.06 -8.97
CA ALA A 69 -14.64 1.28 -9.54
C ALA A 69 -14.23 1.52 -11.01
N ILE A 70 -13.02 1.12 -11.40
CA ILE A 70 -12.47 1.39 -12.74
C ILE A 70 -12.78 0.26 -13.73
N TYR A 71 -12.68 -0.99 -13.29
CA TYR A 71 -12.78 -2.17 -14.17
C TYR A 71 -14.12 -2.89 -14.07
N LEU A 72 -14.79 -2.89 -12.91
CA LEU A 72 -16.12 -3.53 -12.75
C LEU A 72 -17.27 -2.55 -12.96
N ILE A 73 -17.15 -1.31 -12.48
CA ILE A 73 -18.20 -0.26 -12.58
C ILE A 73 -17.92 0.64 -13.79
N LYS A 74 -17.55 0.03 -14.92
CA LYS A 74 -17.57 0.75 -16.20
C LYS A 74 -18.99 1.07 -16.61
#